data_AF-A0A2D6HNX9-F1
#
_entry.id   AF-A0A2D6HNX9-F1
#
_cell.length_a   1.000
_cell.length_b   1.000
_cell.length_c   1.000
_cell.angle_alpha   90.00
_cell.angle_beta   90.00
_cell.angle_gamma   90.00
#
_symmetry.space_group_name_H-M   'P 1'
#
loop_
_entity.id
_entity.type
_entity.pdbx_description
1 polymer ?
#
loop_
_entity_poly.entity_id
_entity_poly.type
_entity_poly.pdbx_seq_one_letter_code
_entity_poly.pdbx_strand_id
1 'polypeptide(L)'
;MKDVEHFLETWNKAKSPEAFIETGIELPDPEKVRAYLESLPAKDKQEKTEALATIMNVLEDYTKNLEEQMDATAQQLKDTRAAEDATQAYTKADATGNKDDENS
;
A
#
# COMPACT_ATOMS: atom_id res chain seq x y z
N MET A 1 24.14 -4.86 14.51
CA MET A 1 23.61 -3.86 15.45
C MET A 1 23.32 -2.54 14.76
N LYS A 2 24.27 -1.95 14.02
CA LYS A 2 24.05 -0.69 13.27
C LYS A 2 22.81 -0.69 12.38
N ASP A 3 22.48 -1.82 11.76
CA ASP A 3 21.31 -1.94 10.88
C ASP A 3 19.99 -1.70 11.61
N VAL A 4 19.84 -2.24 12.83
CA VAL A 4 18.62 -2.08 13.65
C VAL A 4 18.51 -0.65 14.20
N GLU A 5 19.63 -0.07 14.61
CA GLU A 5 19.68 1.32 15.07
C GLU A 5 19.37 2.29 13.93
N HIS A 6 19.96 2.06 12.76
CA HIS A 6 19.69 2.86 11.56
C HIS A 6 18.23 2.75 11.11
N PHE A 7 17.63 1.56 11.19
CA PHE A 7 16.21 1.35 10.95
C PHE A 7 15.35 2.19 11.91
N LEU A 8 15.59 2.08 13.22
CA LEU A 8 14.86 2.82 14.24
C LEU A 8 15.04 4.34 14.11
N GLU A 9 16.25 4.81 13.82
CA GLU A 9 16.50 6.23 13.57
C GLU A 9 15.78 6.75 12.34
N THR A 10 15.77 5.98 11.26
CA THR A 10 15.10 6.35 10.01
C THR A 10 13.59 6.40 10.23
N TRP A 11 13.03 5.44 10.96
CA TRP A 11 11.63 5.46 11.39
C TRP A 11 11.31 6.73 12.19
N ASN A 12 12.11 7.05 13.20
CA ASN A 12 11.88 8.22 14.06
C ASN A 12 12.03 9.56 13.32
N LYS A 13 12.79 9.59 12.23
CA LYS A 13 12.95 10.77 11.35
C LYS A 13 11.82 10.86 10.33
N ALA A 14 11.26 9.73 9.93
CA ALA A 14 10.12 9.68 9.03
C ALA A 14 8.87 10.22 9.74
N LYS A 15 8.11 11.07 9.05
CA LYS A 15 6.91 11.73 9.60
C LYS A 15 5.63 10.91 9.39
N SER A 16 5.70 9.86 8.57
CA SER A 16 4.59 8.98 8.22
C SER A 16 5.13 7.63 7.71
N PRO A 17 4.31 6.57 7.66
CA PRO A 17 4.69 5.28 7.09
C PRO A 17 5.10 5.39 5.61
N GLU A 18 4.40 6.23 4.84
CA GLU A 18 4.73 6.52 3.44
C GLU A 18 6.14 7.12 3.30
N ALA A 19 6.41 8.20 4.05
CA ALA A 19 7.72 8.84 4.03
C ALA A 19 8.84 7.91 4.51
N PHE A 20 8.52 6.94 5.37
CA PHE A 20 9.45 5.90 5.79
C PHE A 20 9.75 4.92 4.64
N ILE A 21 8.73 4.42 3.94
CA ILE A 21 8.88 3.51 2.81
C ILE A 21 9.68 4.17 1.67
N GLU A 22 9.43 5.45 1.42
CA GLU A 22 10.16 6.23 0.41
C GLU A 22 11.67 6.35 0.69
N THR A 23 12.11 6.13 1.93
CA THR A 23 13.55 6.10 2.24
C THR A 23 14.28 4.91 1.60
N GLY A 24 13.54 3.86 1.22
CA GLY A 24 14.10 2.64 0.64
C GLY A 24 14.94 1.81 1.61
N ILE A 25 14.83 2.07 2.92
CA ILE A 25 15.55 1.30 3.93
C ILE A 25 15.02 -0.13 4.01
N GLU A 26 15.93 -1.10 4.03
CA GLU A 26 15.56 -2.51 4.19
C GLU A 26 15.15 -2.82 5.64
N LEU A 27 14.23 -3.77 5.79
CA LEU A 27 13.89 -4.30 7.11
C LEU A 27 15.12 -5.03 7.69
N PRO A 28 15.44 -4.81 8.98
CA PRO A 28 16.57 -5.49 9.60
C PRO A 28 16.31 -6.99 9.71
N ASP A 29 17.36 -7.78 9.47
CA ASP A 29 17.31 -9.23 9.58
C ASP A 29 16.84 -9.68 10.99
N PRO A 30 15.94 -10.68 11.09
CA PRO A 30 15.39 -11.13 12.38
C PRO A 30 16.44 -11.61 13.39
N GLU A 31 17.50 -12.29 12.95
CA GLU A 31 18.57 -12.74 13.84
C GLU A 31 19.37 -11.54 14.35
N LYS A 32 19.61 -10.54 13.50
CA LYS A 32 20.26 -9.28 13.91
C LYS A 32 19.40 -8.49 14.89
N VAL A 33 18.08 -8.47 14.73
CA VAL A 33 17.14 -7.86 15.69
C VAL A 33 17.23 -8.57 17.04
N ARG A 34 17.18 -9.90 17.05
CA ARG A 34 17.30 -10.69 18.27
C ARG A 34 18.63 -10.42 18.99
N ALA A 35 19.74 -10.48 18.28
CA ALA A 35 21.07 -10.21 18.83
C ALA A 35 21.19 -8.77 19.36
N TYR A 36 20.60 -7.78 18.66
CA TYR A 36 20.54 -6.41 19.13
C TYR A 36 19.77 -6.31 20.45
N LEU A 37 18.55 -6.84 20.51
CA LEU A 37 17.74 -6.81 21.73
C LEU A 37 18.46 -7.49 22.88
N GLU A 38 19.06 -8.66 22.66
CA GLU A 38 19.79 -9.42 23.68
C GLU A 38 20.98 -8.64 24.28
N SER A 39 21.62 -7.78 23.49
CA SER A 39 22.75 -6.95 23.93
C SER A 39 22.36 -5.77 24.82
N LEU A 40 21.08 -5.41 24.88
CA LEU A 40 20.60 -4.24 25.64
C LEU A 40 20.35 -4.57 27.12
N PRO A 41 20.50 -3.57 28.02
CA PRO A 41 19.99 -3.65 29.39
C PRO A 41 18.49 -3.98 29.41
N ALA A 42 18.01 -4.66 30.46
CA ALA A 42 16.63 -5.14 30.52
C ALA A 42 15.57 -4.05 30.30
N LYS A 43 15.81 -2.84 30.83
CA LYS A 43 14.92 -1.68 30.65
C LYS A 43 14.83 -1.26 29.17
N ASP A 44 15.99 -1.11 28.52
CA ASP A 44 16.05 -0.64 27.13
C ASP A 44 15.60 -1.73 26.15
N LYS A 45 15.85 -3.01 26.48
CA LYS A 45 15.36 -4.16 25.73
C LYS A 45 13.84 -4.14 25.60
N GLN A 46 13.12 -3.87 26.69
CA GLN A 46 11.66 -3.79 26.66
C GLN A 46 11.19 -2.63 25.78
N GLU A 47 11.72 -1.42 26.00
CA GLU A 47 11.37 -0.23 25.21
C GLU A 47 11.61 -0.45 23.71
N LYS A 48 12.76 -1.01 23.34
CA LYS A 48 13.09 -1.29 21.93
C LYS A 48 12.23 -2.41 21.33
N THR A 49 11.85 -3.41 22.12
CA THR A 49 10.94 -4.47 21.67
C THR A 49 9.56 -3.90 21.35
N GLU A 50 9.01 -3.07 22.25
CA GLU A 50 7.72 -2.41 22.06
C GLU A 50 7.73 -1.45 20.86
N ALA A 51 8.82 -0.69 20.70
CA ALA A 51 9.00 0.18 19.55
C ALA A 51 9.01 -0.60 18.22
N LEU A 52 9.81 -1.67 18.13
CA LEU A 52 9.86 -2.51 16.93
C LEU A 52 8.51 -3.16 16.61
N ALA A 53 7.81 -3.68 17.62
CA ALA A 53 6.47 -4.25 17.44
C ALA A 53 5.46 -3.20 16.93
N THR A 54 5.50 -2.00 17.49
CA THR A 54 4.64 -0.89 17.07
C THR A 54 4.90 -0.51 15.60
N ILE A 55 6.16 -0.42 15.21
CA ILE A 55 6.55 -0.11 13.82
C ILE A 55 5.99 -1.16 12.86
N MET A 56 6.17 -2.44 13.18
CA MET A 56 5.69 -3.53 12.35
C MET A 56 4.16 -3.50 12.19
N ASN A 57 3.42 -3.32 13.28
CA ASN A 57 1.96 -3.21 13.22
C ASN A 57 1.50 -2.05 12.32
N VAL A 58 2.15 -0.88 12.45
CA VAL A 58 1.81 0.29 11.62
C VAL A 58 2.10 0.03 10.14
N LEU A 59 3.21 -0.64 9.81
CA LEU A 59 3.55 -0.99 8.44
C LEU A 59 2.59 -2.05 7.86
N GLU A 60 2.19 -3.03 8.66
CA GLU A 60 1.19 -4.03 8.29
C GLU A 60 -0.17 -3.40 8.01
N ASP A 61 -0.66 -2.55 8.91
CA ASP A 61 -1.93 -1.83 8.74
C ASP A 61 -1.91 -0.91 7.52
N TYR A 62 -0.80 -0.20 7.30
CA TYR A 62 -0.63 0.67 6.14
C TYR A 62 -0.63 -0.14 4.83
N THR A 63 0.06 -1.28 4.80
CA THR A 63 0.11 -2.16 3.62
C THR A 63 -1.28 -2.71 3.31
N LYS A 64 -2.03 -3.17 4.32
CA LYS A 64 -3.40 -3.65 4.15
C LYS A 64 -4.32 -2.56 3.59
N ASN A 65 -4.21 -1.34 4.12
CA ASN A 65 -5.00 -0.21 3.63
C ASN A 65 -4.64 0.17 2.17
N LEU A 66 -3.38 0.00 1.76
CA LEU A 66 -2.98 0.18 0.36
C LEU A 66 -3.58 -0.91 -0.54
N GLU A 67 -3.56 -2.17 -0.11
CA GLU A 67 -4.19 -3.27 -0.84
C GLU A 67 -5.69 -3.03 -1.06
N GLU A 68 -6.40 -2.62 -0.01
CA GLU A 68 -7.84 -2.28 -0.09
C GLU A 68 -8.11 -1.12 -1.06
N GLN A 69 -7.26 -0.09 -1.07
CA GLN A 69 -7.36 1.03 -2.01
C GLN A 69 -7.06 0.63 -3.46
N MET A 70 -6.07 -0.25 -3.67
CA MET A 70 -5.76 -0.79 -5.00
C MET A 70 -6.92 -1.61 -5.56
N ASP A 71 -7.54 -2.44 -4.74
CA ASP A 71 -8.71 -3.23 -5.14
C ASP A 71 -9.91 -2.33 -5.48
N ALA A 72 -10.18 -1.31 -4.68
CA ALA A 72 -11.23 -0.34 -4.97
C ALA A 72 -10.97 0.41 -6.28
N THR A 73 -9.73 0.83 -6.52
CA THR A 73 -9.32 1.51 -7.76
C THR A 73 -9.47 0.58 -8.97
N ALA A 74 -9.08 -0.69 -8.84
CA ALA A 74 -9.24 -1.68 -9.89
C ALA A 74 -10.71 -1.94 -10.22
N GLN A 75 -11.60 -1.92 -9.22
CA GLN A 75 -13.04 -2.04 -9.44
C GLN A 75 -13.61 -0.81 -10.17
N GLN A 76 -13.25 0.40 -9.75
CA GLN A 76 -13.67 1.64 -10.42
C GLN A 76 -13.23 1.68 -11.90
N LEU A 77 -12.02 1.19 -12.20
CA LEU A 77 -11.54 1.08 -13.59
C LEU A 77 -12.38 0.11 -14.42
N LYS A 78 -12.80 -1.03 -13.85
CA LYS A 78 -13.68 -1.99 -14.54
C LYS A 78 -15.06 -1.37 -14.81
N ASP A 79 -15.63 -0.70 -13.82
CA ASP A 79 -16.94 -0.06 -13.94
C ASP A 79 -16.91 1.06 -15.00
N THR A 80 -15.83 1.84 -15.03
CA THR A 80 -15.61 2.89 -16.04
C THR A 80 -15.53 2.29 -17.45
N ARG A 81 -14.76 1.22 -17.65
CA ARG A 81 -14.68 0.53 -18.96
C ARG A 81 -16.04 -0.02 -19.40
N ALA A 82 -16.79 -0.63 -18.48
CA ALA A 82 -18.13 -1.15 -18.78
C ALA A 82 -19.09 -0.02 -19.18
N ALA A 83 -19.00 1.15 -18.55
CA ALA A 83 -19.78 2.33 -18.92
C ALA A 83 -19.38 2.89 -20.30
N GLU A 84 -18.10 2.89 -20.63
CA GLU A 84 -17.60 3.27 -21.96
C GLU A 84 -18.12 2.31 -23.04
N ASP A 85 -18.03 1.00 -22.81
CA ASP A 85 -18.52 -0.03 -23.73
C ASP A 85 -20.05 0.08 -23.94
N ALA A 86 -20.81 0.30 -22.87
CA ALA A 86 -22.24 0.53 -22.95
C ALA A 86 -22.56 1.79 -23.77
N THR A 87 -21.83 2.89 -23.53
CA THR A 87 -21.99 4.14 -24.27
C THR A 87 -21.73 3.93 -25.77
N GLN A 88 -20.64 3.24 -26.12
CA GLN A 88 -20.33 2.91 -27.51
C GLN A 88 -21.39 1.99 -28.15
N ALA A 89 -21.92 1.03 -27.40
CA ALA A 89 -23.00 0.16 -27.86
C ALA A 89 -24.27 0.96 -28.15
N TYR A 90 -24.65 1.89 -27.26
CA TYR A 90 -25.78 2.80 -27.49
C TYR A 90 -25.56 3.69 -28.72
N THR A 91 -24.38 4.31 -28.87
CA THR A 91 -24.07 5.14 -30.05
C THR A 91 -24.11 4.32 -31.35
N LYS A 92 -23.64 3.07 -31.34
CA LYS A 92 -23.75 2.19 -32.50
C LYS A 92 -25.19 1.79 -32.80
N ALA A 93 -25.97 1.44 -31.77
CA ALA A 93 -27.38 1.07 -31.93
C ALA A 93 -28.22 2.21 -32.53
N ASP A 94 -28.03 3.43 -32.05
CA ASP A 94 -28.68 4.64 -32.56
C ASP A 94 -28.29 4.95 -34.02
N ALA A 95 -27.02 4.72 -34.39
CA ALA A 95 -26.54 4.86 -35.77
C ALA A 95 -27.09 3.79 -36.73
N THR A 96 -27.50 2.62 -36.24
CA THR A 96 -28.17 1.58 -37.05
C THR A 96 -29.68 1.77 -37.15
N GLY A 97 -30.34 2.30 -36.13
CA GLY A 97 -31.79 2.54 -36.15
C GLY A 97 -32.23 3.60 -37.16
N ASN A 98 -31.37 4.58 -37.47
CA ASN A 98 -31.67 5.64 -38.44
C ASN A 98 -31.46 5.26 -39.91
N LYS A 99 -31.04 4.03 -40.23
CA LYS A 99 -30.82 3.60 -41.63
C LYS A 99 -31.96 2.76 -42.22
N ASP A 100 -32.88 2.27 -41.39
CA ASP A 100 -33.97 1.41 -41.86
C ASP A 100 -35.28 2.18 -42.16
N ASP A 101 -35.38 3.47 -41.80
CA ASP A 101 -36.59 4.28 -42.01
C ASP A 101 -36.55 5.21 -43.26
N GLU A 102 -35.43 5.33 -43.98
CA GLU A 102 -35.34 6.20 -45.19
C GLU A 102 -35.66 5.47 -46.51
N ASN A 103 -36.11 4.21 -46.50
CA ASN A 103 -36.44 3.46 -47.71
C ASN A 103 -37.73 2.62 -47.58
N SER A 104 -38.87 3.27 -47.34
CA SER A 104 -40.21 2.71 -47.57
C SER A 104 -41.19 3.78 -48.04
#